data_AF-A0A662LLS7-F1
#
_entry.id   AF-A0A662LLS7-F1
#
_cell.length_a   1.000
_cell.length_b   1.000
_cell.length_c   1.000
_cell.angle_alpha   90.00
_cell.angle_beta   90.00
_cell.angle_gamma   90.00
#
_symmetry.space_group_name_H-M   'P 1'
#
loop_
_entity.id
_entity.type
_entity.pdbx_description
1 polymer ?
#
loop_
_entity_poly.entity_id
_entity_poly.type
_entity_poly.pdbx_seq_one_letter_code
_entity_poly.pdbx_strand_id
1 'polypeptide(L)'
;MEKKYMERFKGRYCKFVTKEPGENRATVTMGLLEDVDYDDGFIIVDSKQGLGALSISTIVAIKPANQKNKHSNRINDDHAVVGIETLIVFIAMILVAAVTATVLIQTTDTLQQRARYISDQTIKEVSSGIQISDVIGYTNTGQTHLEYLALQVRTTAGSKDMDLSLCTITMLYDKLYALTFNESAAIDIDNKPDNQGVFEWISNNFSLESSEFGIFALHDEDDSLTNTNGINSGDIVLVIINVSNVFNSSGLPPRDSFSGTLQPESGMKASFDIVTPAVFPQRTVDFY
;
A
#
# COMPACT_ATOMS: atom_id res chain seq x y z
N MET A 1 -48.31 11.61 -89.48
CA MET A 1 -47.79 10.24 -89.23
C MET A 1 -46.26 10.27 -89.38
N GLU A 2 -45.55 11.05 -88.54
CA GLU A 2 -44.13 11.35 -88.78
C GLU A 2 -43.32 11.74 -87.51
N LYS A 3 -43.61 11.17 -86.33
CA LYS A 3 -42.93 11.53 -85.07
C LYS A 3 -42.53 10.33 -84.18
N LYS A 4 -41.87 9.30 -84.74
CA LYS A 4 -41.38 8.15 -83.94
C LYS A 4 -39.94 7.70 -84.24
N TYR A 5 -39.11 8.58 -84.81
CA TYR A 5 -37.73 8.20 -85.17
C TYR A 5 -36.78 8.07 -83.97
N MET A 6 -37.06 8.75 -82.85
CA MET A 6 -36.20 8.73 -81.65
C MET A 6 -36.33 7.45 -80.82
N GLU A 7 -37.45 6.72 -80.94
CA GLU A 7 -37.66 5.44 -80.24
C GLU A 7 -36.61 4.39 -80.61
N ARG A 8 -36.04 4.45 -81.82
CA ARG A 8 -34.98 3.52 -82.27
C ARG A 8 -33.67 3.63 -81.49
N PHE A 9 -33.48 4.75 -80.80
CA PHE A 9 -32.29 5.00 -79.99
C PHE A 9 -32.53 4.73 -78.50
N LYS A 10 -33.76 4.37 -78.08
CA LYS A 10 -34.08 3.99 -76.70
C LYS A 10 -33.21 2.79 -76.28
N GLY A 11 -32.61 2.88 -75.10
CA GLY A 11 -31.68 1.88 -74.56
C GLY A 11 -30.26 1.92 -75.17
N ARG A 12 -29.90 2.93 -75.98
CA ARG A 12 -28.53 3.08 -76.52
C ARG A 12 -27.84 4.33 -75.98
N TYR A 13 -26.54 4.19 -75.73
CA TYR A 13 -25.69 5.32 -75.35
C TYR A 13 -25.51 6.25 -76.56
N CYS A 14 -26.01 7.47 -76.46
CA CYS A 14 -26.06 8.44 -77.54
C CYS A 14 -25.39 9.76 -77.13
N LYS A 15 -24.90 10.46 -78.15
CA LYS A 15 -24.53 11.87 -78.11
C LYS A 15 -25.75 12.67 -78.57
N PHE A 16 -26.29 13.50 -77.67
CA PHE A 16 -27.37 14.43 -77.92
C PHE A 16 -26.77 15.82 -78.13
N VAL A 17 -27.11 16.46 -79.25
CA VAL A 17 -26.72 17.84 -79.54
C VAL A 17 -27.95 18.71 -79.35
N THR A 18 -27.93 19.59 -78.35
CA THR A 18 -29.02 20.50 -78.01
C THR A 18 -28.64 21.95 -78.30
N LYS A 19 -29.60 22.76 -78.76
CA LYS A 19 -29.43 24.20 -78.98
C LYS A 19 -30.67 24.94 -78.51
N GLU A 20 -30.54 25.77 -77.48
CA GLU A 20 -31.66 26.52 -76.91
C GLU A 20 -32.03 27.74 -77.76
N PRO A 21 -33.32 28.15 -77.78
CA PRO A 21 -33.76 29.34 -78.51
C PRO A 21 -33.04 30.60 -78.01
N GLY A 22 -32.26 31.25 -78.87
CA GLY A 22 -31.48 32.45 -78.54
C GLY A 22 -29.99 32.20 -78.31
N GLU A 23 -29.55 30.94 -78.25
CA GLU A 23 -28.14 30.60 -78.06
C GLU A 23 -27.42 30.38 -79.41
N ASN A 24 -26.24 30.96 -79.58
CA ASN A 24 -25.45 30.83 -80.81
C ASN A 24 -24.65 29.52 -80.89
N ARG A 25 -24.55 28.77 -79.79
CA ARG A 25 -23.76 27.52 -79.69
C ARG A 25 -24.67 26.35 -79.31
N ALA A 26 -24.34 25.16 -79.82
CA ALA A 26 -24.99 23.93 -79.43
C ALA A 26 -24.15 23.21 -78.36
N THR A 27 -24.81 22.63 -77.37
CA THR A 27 -24.22 21.86 -76.27
C THR A 27 -24.36 20.37 -76.58
N VAL A 28 -23.37 19.57 -76.16
CA VAL A 28 -23.36 18.12 -76.39
C VAL A 28 -23.46 17.38 -75.06
N THR A 29 -24.57 16.69 -74.86
CA THR A 29 -24.79 15.81 -73.70
C THR A 29 -24.61 14.36 -74.13
N MET A 30 -23.89 13.56 -73.34
CA MET A 30 -23.69 12.14 -73.60
C MET A 30 -24.37 11.32 -72.52
N GLY A 31 -25.18 10.34 -72.91
CA GLY A 31 -25.89 9.49 -71.97
C GLY A 31 -26.68 8.38 -72.66
N LEU A 32 -27.24 7.49 -71.86
CA LEU A 32 -28.18 6.47 -72.28
C LEU A 32 -29.56 7.11 -72.48
N LEU A 33 -30.17 6.90 -73.66
CA LEU A 33 -31.57 7.30 -73.86
C LEU A 33 -32.47 6.30 -73.10
N GLU A 34 -32.99 6.68 -71.95
CA GLU A 34 -33.86 5.80 -71.17
C GLU A 34 -35.29 5.81 -71.71
N ASP A 35 -35.83 7.00 -71.96
CA ASP A 35 -37.20 7.14 -72.46
C ASP A 35 -37.41 8.36 -73.35
N VAL A 36 -38.49 8.34 -74.14
CA VAL A 36 -38.91 9.41 -75.04
C VAL A 36 -40.40 9.65 -74.84
N ASP A 37 -40.75 10.79 -74.26
CA ASP A 37 -42.13 11.22 -74.09
C ASP A 37 -42.47 12.26 -75.17
N TYR A 38 -43.34 11.87 -76.11
CA TYR A 38 -43.76 12.76 -77.19
C TYR A 38 -44.96 13.64 -76.82
N ASP A 39 -45.73 13.26 -75.80
CA ASP A 39 -46.92 14.00 -75.37
C ASP A 39 -46.49 15.23 -74.58
N ASP A 40 -45.52 15.07 -73.68
CA ASP A 40 -44.93 16.16 -72.90
C ASP A 40 -43.68 16.79 -73.55
N GLY A 41 -43.16 16.18 -74.62
CA GLY A 41 -42.13 16.78 -75.48
C GLY A 41 -40.71 16.75 -74.91
N PHE A 42 -40.35 15.75 -74.10
CA PHE A 42 -39.00 15.58 -73.55
C PHE A 42 -38.47 14.15 -73.67
N ILE A 43 -37.15 14.00 -73.57
CA ILE A 43 -36.45 12.71 -73.49
C ILE A 43 -35.74 12.58 -72.16
N ILE A 44 -35.63 11.36 -71.64
CA ILE A 44 -34.89 11.05 -70.42
C ILE A 44 -33.54 10.47 -70.82
N VAL A 45 -32.47 11.12 -70.37
CA VAL A 45 -31.09 10.75 -70.65
C VAL A 45 -30.35 10.50 -69.34
N ASP A 46 -29.89 9.27 -69.13
CA ASP A 46 -29.00 8.93 -68.03
C ASP A 46 -27.54 9.22 -68.42
N SER A 47 -26.97 10.26 -67.83
CA SER A 47 -25.59 10.69 -68.06
C SER A 47 -24.71 10.37 -66.86
N LYS A 48 -23.39 10.55 -66.98
CA LYS A 48 -22.44 10.40 -65.86
C LYS A 48 -22.76 11.31 -64.65
N GLN A 49 -23.51 12.38 -64.87
CA GLN A 49 -23.92 13.32 -63.84
C GLN A 49 -25.30 12.98 -63.22
N GLY A 50 -25.98 11.93 -63.71
CA GLY A 50 -27.31 11.49 -63.31
C GLY A 50 -28.35 11.54 -64.43
N LEU A 51 -29.60 11.19 -64.10
CA LEU A 51 -30.75 11.32 -64.99
C LEU A 51 -31.06 12.80 -65.26
N GLY A 52 -31.16 13.17 -66.54
CA GLY A 52 -31.59 14.48 -66.98
C GLY A 52 -32.69 14.40 -68.04
N ALA A 53 -33.64 15.34 -68.00
CA ALA A 53 -34.65 15.51 -69.03
C ALA A 53 -34.20 16.57 -70.04
N LEU A 54 -34.30 16.29 -71.34
CA LEU A 54 -34.00 17.23 -72.43
C LEU A 54 -35.26 17.46 -73.26
N SER A 55 -35.61 18.71 -73.55
CA SER A 55 -36.75 19.00 -74.43
C SER A 55 -36.45 18.57 -75.86
N ILE A 56 -37.40 17.87 -76.50
CA ILE A 56 -37.33 17.41 -77.89
C ILE A 56 -37.17 18.60 -78.84
N SER A 57 -37.77 19.76 -78.53
CA SER A 57 -37.69 20.97 -79.34
C SER A 57 -36.27 21.55 -79.45
N THR A 58 -35.45 21.29 -78.44
CA THR A 58 -34.08 21.80 -78.32
C THR A 58 -33.07 20.87 -79.01
N ILE A 59 -33.46 19.64 -79.38
CA ILE A 59 -32.53 18.65 -79.93
C ILE A 59 -32.32 18.88 -81.43
N VAL A 60 -31.07 19.17 -81.79
CA VAL A 60 -30.65 19.37 -83.18
C VAL A 60 -30.24 18.06 -83.83
N ALA A 61 -29.55 17.17 -83.10
CA ALA A 61 -29.09 15.89 -83.62
C ALA A 61 -28.88 14.85 -82.51
N ILE A 62 -29.10 13.56 -82.85
CA ILE A 62 -28.79 12.40 -82.00
C ILE A 62 -27.89 11.45 -82.78
N LYS A 63 -26.79 11.00 -82.15
CA LYS A 63 -25.87 10.01 -82.74
C LYS A 63 -25.47 8.93 -81.73
N PRO A 64 -25.60 7.63 -82.05
CA PRO A 64 -25.12 6.56 -81.17
C PRO A 64 -23.59 6.61 -81.03
N ALA A 65 -23.08 6.40 -79.81
CA ALA A 65 -21.64 6.39 -79.53
C ALA A 65 -21.20 5.02 -79.00
N ASN A 66 -20.21 4.40 -79.66
CA ASN A 66 -19.60 3.15 -79.19
C ASN A 66 -18.69 3.43 -77.98
N GLN A 67 -19.00 2.85 -76.81
CA GLN A 67 -18.08 2.84 -75.68
C GLN A 67 -16.89 1.92 -76.00
N LYS A 68 -15.67 2.47 -75.97
CA LYS A 68 -14.44 1.66 -75.98
C LYS A 68 -14.23 1.14 -74.56
N ASN A 69 -14.35 -0.18 -74.37
CA ASN A 69 -14.04 -0.83 -73.11
C ASN A 69 -12.55 -0.62 -72.78
N LYS A 70 -12.25 0.17 -71.75
CA LYS A 70 -10.90 0.27 -71.19
C LYS A 70 -10.64 -1.01 -70.37
N HIS A 71 -9.51 -1.63 -70.64
CA HIS A 71 -9.00 -2.80 -69.92
C HIS A 71 -9.09 -2.60 -68.40
N SER A 72 -9.67 -3.58 -67.71
CA SER A 72 -9.78 -3.66 -66.25
C SER A 72 -8.39 -3.66 -65.60
N ASN A 73 -8.17 -2.73 -64.66
CA ASN A 73 -7.00 -2.70 -63.79
C ASN A 73 -7.03 -3.88 -62.81
N ARG A 74 -5.86 -4.43 -62.48
CA ARG A 74 -5.68 -5.40 -61.39
C ARG A 74 -6.29 -4.84 -60.11
N ILE A 75 -7.12 -5.64 -59.44
CA ILE A 75 -7.63 -5.34 -58.09
C ILE A 75 -6.42 -5.44 -57.16
N ASN A 76 -6.07 -4.35 -56.48
CA ASN A 76 -5.00 -4.35 -55.48
C ASN A 76 -5.53 -5.08 -54.23
N ASP A 77 -4.86 -6.17 -53.83
CA ASP A 77 -5.15 -6.93 -52.60
C ASP A 77 -4.69 -6.18 -51.33
N ASP A 78 -4.78 -4.85 -51.30
CA ASP A 78 -4.34 -4.00 -50.18
C ASP A 78 -5.09 -4.34 -48.88
N HIS A 79 -6.33 -4.85 -48.99
CA HIS A 79 -7.11 -5.27 -47.82
C HIS A 79 -6.52 -6.49 -47.09
N ALA A 80 -5.90 -7.43 -47.80
CA ALA A 80 -5.25 -8.59 -47.16
C ALA A 80 -3.96 -8.18 -46.45
N VAL A 81 -3.24 -7.20 -47.00
CA VAL A 81 -2.01 -6.64 -46.42
C VAL A 81 -2.31 -5.86 -45.13
N VAL A 82 -3.35 -5.02 -45.13
CA VAL A 82 -3.78 -4.26 -43.93
C VAL A 82 -4.17 -5.20 -42.77
N GLY A 83 -4.80 -6.35 -43.06
CA GLY A 83 -5.15 -7.34 -42.03
C GLY A 83 -3.92 -7.91 -41.30
N ILE A 84 -2.83 -8.19 -42.03
CA ILE A 84 -1.59 -8.71 -41.44
C ILE A 84 -0.94 -7.66 -40.53
N GLU A 85 -0.93 -6.39 -40.94
CA GLU A 85 -0.38 -5.30 -40.12
C GLU A 85 -1.15 -5.12 -38.80
N THR A 86 -2.48 -5.22 -38.84
CA THR A 86 -3.29 -5.14 -37.60
C THR A 86 -3.03 -6.29 -36.65
N LEU A 87 -2.79 -7.52 -37.14
CA LEU A 87 -2.44 -8.66 -36.30
C LEU A 87 -1.09 -8.49 -35.61
N ILE A 88 -0.11 -7.92 -36.31
CA ILE A 88 1.22 -7.65 -35.73
C ILE A 88 1.11 -6.64 -34.59
N VAL A 89 0.38 -5.54 -34.80
CA VAL A 89 0.16 -4.52 -33.75
C VAL A 89 -0.62 -5.11 -32.57
N PHE A 90 -1.60 -5.95 -32.84
CA PHE A 90 -2.39 -6.61 -31.81
C PHE A 90 -1.52 -7.48 -30.89
N ILE A 91 -0.65 -8.31 -31.48
CA ILE A 91 0.28 -9.15 -30.71
C ILE A 91 1.27 -8.27 -29.92
N ALA A 92 1.83 -7.24 -30.56
CA ALA A 92 2.75 -6.32 -29.90
C ALA A 92 2.11 -5.62 -28.69
N MET A 93 0.87 -5.14 -28.82
CA MET A 93 0.12 -4.50 -27.74
C MET A 93 -0.11 -5.47 -26.57
N ILE A 94 -0.45 -6.72 -26.85
CA ILE A 94 -0.63 -7.76 -25.82
C ILE A 94 0.68 -8.02 -25.07
N LEU A 95 1.82 -8.10 -25.76
CA LEU A 95 3.11 -8.33 -25.12
C LEU A 95 3.50 -7.16 -24.20
N VAL A 96 3.32 -5.92 -24.66
CA VAL A 96 3.59 -4.73 -23.84
C VAL A 96 2.64 -4.67 -22.64
N ALA A 97 1.37 -4.99 -22.82
CA ALA A 97 0.38 -5.05 -21.75
C ALA A 97 0.75 -6.13 -20.70
N ALA A 98 1.21 -7.30 -21.13
CA ALA A 98 1.62 -8.40 -20.25
C ALA A 98 2.84 -8.04 -19.39
N VAL A 99 3.86 -7.40 -19.98
CA VAL A 99 5.03 -6.92 -19.24
C VAL A 99 4.62 -5.84 -18.23
N THR A 100 3.78 -4.89 -18.66
CA THR A 100 3.28 -3.81 -17.79
C THR A 100 2.46 -4.35 -16.62
N ALA A 101 1.58 -5.32 -16.86
CA ALA A 101 0.78 -5.97 -15.83
C ALA A 101 1.65 -6.68 -14.79
N THR A 102 2.68 -7.40 -15.24
CA THR A 102 3.64 -8.08 -14.34
C THR A 102 4.32 -7.08 -13.40
N VAL A 103 4.84 -5.97 -13.94
CA VAL A 103 5.50 -4.93 -13.12
C VAL A 103 4.52 -4.26 -12.17
N LEU A 104 3.28 -4.00 -12.62
CA LEU A 104 2.23 -3.42 -11.77
C LEU A 104 1.85 -4.35 -10.61
N ILE A 105 1.72 -5.65 -10.87
CA ILE A 105 1.43 -6.65 -9.82
C ILE A 105 2.59 -6.73 -8.83
N GLN A 106 3.82 -6.86 -9.31
CA GLN A 106 5.00 -6.96 -8.44
C GLN A 106 5.16 -5.73 -7.53
N THR A 107 4.94 -4.53 -8.08
CA THR A 107 4.96 -3.29 -7.29
C THR A 107 3.82 -3.26 -6.28
N THR A 108 2.62 -3.70 -6.66
CA THR A 108 1.48 -3.80 -5.73
C THR A 108 1.75 -4.80 -4.60
N ASP A 109 2.33 -5.96 -4.89
CA ASP A 109 2.61 -7.01 -3.91
C ASP A 109 3.65 -6.55 -2.87
N THR A 110 4.74 -5.93 -3.34
CA THR A 110 5.78 -5.40 -2.44
C THR A 110 5.24 -4.27 -1.55
N LEU A 111 4.39 -3.39 -2.11
CA LEU A 111 3.71 -2.35 -1.33
C LEU A 111 2.74 -2.95 -0.31
N GLN A 112 1.99 -4.00 -0.66
CA GLN A 112 1.09 -4.68 0.26
C GLN A 112 1.84 -5.38 1.39
N GLN A 113 2.94 -6.08 1.09
CA GLN A 113 3.79 -6.72 2.10
C GLN A 113 4.38 -5.69 3.06
N ARG A 114 4.91 -4.58 2.52
CA ARG A 114 5.45 -3.49 3.34
C ARG A 114 4.36 -2.80 4.17
N ALA A 115 3.18 -2.58 3.61
CA ALA A 115 2.05 -2.01 4.34
C ALA A 115 1.62 -2.91 5.50
N ARG A 116 1.56 -4.24 5.31
CA ARG A 116 1.27 -5.20 6.38
C ARG A 116 2.36 -5.20 7.45
N TYR A 117 3.63 -5.20 7.06
CA TYR A 117 4.74 -5.15 8.01
C TYR A 117 4.70 -3.87 8.86
N ILE A 118 4.54 -2.70 8.24
CA ILE A 118 4.44 -1.43 8.97
C ILE A 118 3.18 -1.43 9.85
N SER A 119 2.07 -1.98 9.38
CA SER A 119 0.84 -2.08 10.19
C SER A 119 1.07 -2.94 11.43
N ASP A 120 1.71 -4.12 11.28
CA ASP A 120 2.00 -4.99 12.42
C ASP A 120 3.00 -4.36 13.41
N GLN A 121 4.04 -3.71 12.90
CA GLN A 121 5.00 -2.95 13.74
C GLN A 121 4.33 -1.79 14.46
N THR A 122 3.45 -1.05 13.77
CA THR A 122 2.72 0.07 14.39
C THR A 122 1.75 -0.42 15.46
N ILE A 123 1.05 -1.53 15.19
CA ILE A 123 0.17 -2.17 16.18
C ILE A 123 1.00 -2.61 17.39
N LYS A 124 2.13 -3.31 17.17
CA LYS A 124 3.05 -3.70 18.25
C LYS A 124 3.49 -2.48 19.06
N GLU A 125 3.89 -1.40 18.40
CA GLU A 125 4.41 -0.20 19.07
C GLU A 125 3.35 0.56 19.90
N VAL A 126 2.08 0.53 19.50
CA VAL A 126 1.01 1.24 20.24
C VAL A 126 0.26 0.35 21.23
N SER A 127 0.22 -0.97 21.00
CA SER A 127 -0.51 -1.91 21.86
C SER A 127 0.38 -2.59 22.90
N SER A 128 1.68 -2.75 22.61
CA SER A 128 2.63 -3.24 23.60
C SER A 128 3.05 -2.12 24.54
N GLY A 129 3.23 -2.49 25.80
CA GLY A 129 3.62 -1.56 26.84
C GLY A 129 3.84 -2.30 28.13
N ILE A 130 4.75 -1.77 28.92
CA ILE A 130 5.02 -2.25 30.26
C ILE A 130 4.42 -1.27 31.26
N GLN A 131 3.83 -1.78 32.34
CA GLN A 131 3.31 -0.99 33.44
C GLN A 131 4.00 -1.42 34.75
N ILE A 132 4.38 -0.42 35.54
CA ILE A 132 4.82 -0.62 36.92
C ILE A 132 3.57 -0.55 37.80
N SER A 133 3.29 -1.62 38.54
CA SER A 133 2.12 -1.74 39.42
C SER A 133 2.44 -1.23 40.82
N ASP A 134 3.54 -1.73 41.41
CA ASP A 134 3.97 -1.40 42.77
C ASP A 134 5.47 -1.13 42.80
N VAL A 135 5.92 -0.29 43.74
CA VAL A 135 7.33 0.00 43.96
C VAL A 135 7.71 -0.19 45.42
N ILE A 136 8.60 -1.17 45.66
CA ILE A 136 8.98 -1.59 47.00
C ILE A 136 10.47 -1.33 47.21
N GLY A 137 10.80 -0.67 48.32
CA GLY A 137 12.15 -0.40 48.77
C GLY A 137 12.62 -1.34 49.87
N TYR A 138 13.92 -1.65 49.90
CA TYR A 138 14.56 -2.35 51.00
C TYR A 138 15.78 -1.60 51.53
N THR A 139 15.82 -1.38 52.85
CA THR A 139 16.85 -0.61 53.53
C THR A 139 17.96 -1.49 54.08
N ASN A 140 19.11 -0.86 54.34
CA ASN A 140 20.19 -1.46 55.10
C ASN A 140 19.70 -1.88 56.52
N THR A 141 20.41 -2.79 57.16
CA THR A 141 20.25 -3.26 58.55
C THR A 141 20.09 -2.10 59.55
N GLY A 142 20.75 -0.97 59.32
CA GLY A 142 20.66 0.22 60.17
C GLY A 142 19.47 1.14 59.91
N GLN A 143 18.61 0.84 58.92
CA GLN A 143 17.42 1.65 58.55
C GLN A 143 17.74 3.14 58.25
N THR A 144 18.95 3.41 57.77
CA THR A 144 19.40 4.78 57.46
C THR A 144 19.31 5.11 55.98
N HIS A 145 19.48 4.12 55.10
CA HIS A 145 19.54 4.30 53.65
C HIS A 145 18.79 3.18 52.94
N LEU A 146 18.21 3.52 51.79
CA LEU A 146 17.57 2.58 50.87
C LEU A 146 18.63 1.92 49.97
N GLU A 147 18.75 0.60 50.04
CA GLU A 147 19.79 -0.18 49.37
C GLU A 147 19.29 -0.87 48.10
N TYR A 148 18.11 -1.48 48.15
CA TYR A 148 17.48 -2.11 46.99
C TYR A 148 16.13 -1.49 46.68
N LEU A 149 15.79 -1.54 45.39
CA LEU A 149 14.50 -1.19 44.85
C LEU A 149 13.97 -2.38 44.05
N ALA A 150 12.72 -2.77 44.27
CA ALA A 150 12.01 -3.73 43.46
C ALA A 150 10.79 -3.05 42.82
N LEU A 151 10.75 -3.06 41.49
CA LEU A 151 9.62 -2.57 40.71
C LEU A 151 8.78 -3.78 40.31
N GLN A 152 7.51 -3.84 40.73
CA GLN A 152 6.59 -4.84 40.22
C GLN A 152 6.11 -4.42 38.84
N VAL A 153 6.43 -5.24 37.86
CA VAL A 153 6.24 -4.98 36.45
C VAL A 153 5.30 -6.02 35.87
N ARG A 154 4.37 -5.54 35.04
CA ARG A 154 3.44 -6.36 34.25
C ARG A 154 3.33 -5.81 32.84
N THR A 155 2.94 -6.65 31.92
CA THR A 155 2.55 -6.23 30.57
C THR A 155 1.18 -5.55 30.58
N THR A 156 0.96 -4.60 29.68
CA THR A 156 -0.34 -3.96 29.50
C THR A 156 -1.29 -4.90 28.77
N ALA A 157 -2.59 -4.86 29.07
CA ALA A 157 -3.57 -5.68 28.38
C ALA A 157 -3.52 -5.46 26.85
N GLY A 158 -3.41 -6.56 26.09
CA GLY A 158 -3.31 -6.51 24.63
C GLY A 158 -1.88 -6.29 24.09
N SER A 159 -0.87 -6.33 24.95
CA SER A 159 0.52 -6.42 24.52
C SER A 159 0.80 -7.77 23.87
N LYS A 160 1.71 -7.76 22.88
CA LYS A 160 2.44 -8.97 22.52
C LYS A 160 3.53 -9.23 23.56
N ASP A 161 4.03 -10.46 23.60
CA ASP A 161 5.14 -10.86 24.45
C ASP A 161 6.34 -9.92 24.26
N MET A 162 7.02 -9.62 25.37
CA MET A 162 8.10 -8.64 25.39
C MET A 162 9.36 -9.25 25.98
N ASP A 163 10.50 -8.96 25.38
CA ASP A 163 11.79 -9.41 25.90
C ASP A 163 12.34 -8.39 26.91
N LEU A 164 12.56 -8.83 28.14
CA LEU A 164 13.12 -8.01 29.21
C LEU A 164 14.64 -7.84 29.11
N SER A 165 15.33 -8.69 28.34
CA SER A 165 16.79 -8.58 28.14
C SER A 165 17.18 -7.34 27.34
N LEU A 166 16.30 -6.91 26.43
CA LEU A 166 16.46 -5.70 25.62
C LEU A 166 15.91 -4.45 26.32
N CYS A 167 15.32 -4.62 27.51
CA CYS A 167 14.77 -3.53 28.28
C CYS A 167 15.90 -2.72 28.94
N THR A 168 15.75 -1.41 28.98
CA THR A 168 16.70 -0.50 29.62
C THR A 168 16.02 0.35 30.66
N ILE A 169 16.66 0.52 31.81
CA ILE A 169 16.17 1.40 32.86
C ILE A 169 17.04 2.63 32.89
N THR A 170 16.41 3.79 32.82
CA THR A 170 17.09 5.08 33.01
C THR A 170 16.65 5.67 34.33
N MET A 171 17.60 5.98 35.21
CA MET A 171 17.36 6.63 36.49
C MET A 171 17.97 8.03 36.50
N LEU A 172 17.21 8.99 37.01
CA LEU A 172 17.61 10.38 37.19
C LEU A 172 17.59 10.71 38.68
N TYR A 173 18.77 11.00 39.19
CA TYR A 173 18.99 11.50 40.54
C TYR A 173 19.89 12.74 40.48
N ASP A 174 21.17 12.66 40.86
CA ASP A 174 22.17 13.72 40.62
C ASP A 174 22.82 13.60 39.22
N LYS A 175 22.85 12.38 38.69
CA LYS A 175 23.33 12.03 37.34
C LYS A 175 22.32 11.14 36.65
N LEU A 176 22.51 10.97 35.34
CA LEU A 176 21.77 10.00 34.54
C LEU A 176 22.48 8.64 34.64
N TYR A 177 21.75 7.63 35.11
CA TYR A 177 22.22 6.25 35.16
C TYR A 177 21.40 5.43 34.18
N ALA A 178 22.08 4.60 33.38
CA ALA A 178 21.45 3.64 32.48
C ALA A 178 21.81 2.23 32.96
N LEU A 179 20.80 1.40 33.15
CA LEU A 179 20.93 0.02 33.60
C LEU A 179 20.51 -0.93 32.49
N THR A 180 21.30 -1.98 32.31
CA THR A 180 21.03 -3.09 31.40
C THR A 180 20.70 -4.36 32.18
N PHE A 181 20.01 -5.30 31.55
CA PHE A 181 19.69 -6.56 32.18
C PHE A 181 20.95 -7.42 32.40
N ASN A 182 21.06 -8.05 33.57
CA ASN A 182 22.05 -9.09 33.83
C ASN A 182 21.40 -10.48 33.71
N GLU A 183 21.79 -11.23 32.67
CA GLU A 183 21.26 -12.58 32.37
C GLU A 183 21.49 -13.60 33.50
N SER A 184 22.53 -13.42 34.31
CA SER A 184 22.81 -14.29 35.46
C SER A 184 21.90 -14.01 36.66
N ALA A 185 21.11 -12.93 36.60
CA ALA A 185 20.23 -12.46 37.65
C ALA A 185 18.74 -12.55 37.24
N ALA A 186 18.37 -13.50 36.38
CA ALA A 186 16.98 -13.94 36.19
C ALA A 186 16.72 -15.18 37.05
N ILE A 187 15.90 -15.04 38.09
CA ILE A 187 15.55 -16.20 38.92
C ILE A 187 14.06 -16.24 39.23
N ASP A 188 13.51 -17.46 39.18
CA ASP A 188 12.12 -17.74 39.53
C ASP A 188 11.91 -17.83 41.05
N ILE A 189 10.72 -17.43 41.51
CA ILE A 189 10.25 -17.62 42.88
C ILE A 189 10.36 -19.06 43.37
N ASP A 190 10.22 -20.06 42.50
CA ASP A 190 10.35 -21.47 42.82
C ASP A 190 11.74 -21.85 43.34
N ASN A 191 12.76 -21.06 43.01
CA ASN A 191 14.12 -21.25 43.53
C ASN A 191 14.35 -20.62 44.91
N LYS A 192 13.40 -19.81 45.41
CA LYS A 192 13.49 -19.18 46.72
C LYS A 192 13.03 -20.16 47.80
N PRO A 193 13.85 -20.45 48.83
CA PRO A 193 13.40 -21.24 49.97
C PRO A 193 12.23 -20.57 50.70
N ASP A 194 11.25 -21.34 51.16
CA ASP A 194 10.05 -20.84 51.86
C ASP A 194 10.37 -20.02 53.11
N ASN A 195 11.51 -20.28 53.76
CA ASN A 195 11.88 -19.70 55.06
C ASN A 195 12.58 -18.33 54.96
N GLN A 196 12.70 -17.72 53.77
CA GLN A 196 13.38 -16.44 53.57
C GLN A 196 12.50 -15.42 52.85
N GLY A 197 12.66 -14.15 53.21
CA GLY A 197 12.05 -13.03 52.47
C GLY A 197 12.71 -12.83 51.11
N VAL A 198 11.97 -12.28 50.13
CA VAL A 198 12.45 -12.05 48.76
C VAL A 198 13.74 -11.21 48.75
N PHE A 199 13.76 -10.06 49.44
CA PHE A 199 14.94 -9.19 49.52
C PHE A 199 16.15 -9.80 50.25
N GLU A 200 15.92 -10.65 51.26
CA GLU A 200 17.01 -11.34 51.96
C GLU A 200 17.68 -12.36 51.04
N TRP A 201 16.87 -13.10 50.28
CA TRP A 201 17.38 -14.08 49.35
C TRP A 201 18.08 -13.41 48.15
N ILE A 202 17.51 -12.34 47.60
CA ILE A 202 18.13 -11.51 46.55
C ILE A 202 19.51 -11.03 46.97
N SER A 203 19.65 -10.48 48.18
CA SER A 203 20.92 -9.92 48.66
C SER A 203 22.08 -10.92 48.70
N ASN A 204 21.78 -12.23 48.73
CA ASN A 204 22.79 -13.29 48.75
C ASN A 204 23.00 -13.96 47.38
N ASN A 205 22.04 -13.88 46.47
CA ASN A 205 22.06 -14.61 45.19
C ASN A 205 22.22 -13.70 43.96
N PHE A 206 21.87 -12.42 44.06
CA PHE A 206 22.00 -11.45 42.97
C PHE A 206 23.29 -10.64 43.16
N SER A 207 24.24 -10.84 42.25
CA SER A 207 25.42 -9.98 42.13
C SER A 207 25.18 -8.93 41.05
N LEU A 208 24.54 -7.81 41.42
CA LEU A 208 24.26 -6.71 40.49
C LEU A 208 25.36 -5.66 40.55
N GLU A 209 25.99 -5.39 39.41
CA GLU A 209 26.97 -4.30 39.25
C GLU A 209 26.27 -2.93 39.12
N SER A 210 27.06 -1.85 39.13
CA SER A 210 26.56 -0.46 39.12
C SER A 210 25.72 -0.06 37.89
N SER A 211 25.75 -0.84 36.81
CA SER A 211 25.02 -0.57 35.56
C SER A 211 24.02 -1.68 35.21
N GLU A 212 23.61 -2.48 36.19
CA GLU A 212 22.81 -3.68 35.96
C GLU A 212 21.54 -3.72 36.79
N PHE A 213 20.50 -4.34 36.24
CA PHE A 213 19.31 -4.73 36.98
C PHE A 213 19.07 -6.23 36.84
N GLY A 214 18.45 -6.81 37.87
CA GLY A 214 18.05 -8.21 37.91
C GLY A 214 16.54 -8.38 37.77
N ILE A 215 16.11 -9.60 37.49
CA ILE A 215 14.72 -9.96 37.31
C ILE A 215 14.38 -11.12 38.24
N PHE A 216 13.26 -10.99 38.95
CA PHE A 216 12.71 -12.03 39.80
C PHE A 216 11.27 -12.29 39.42
N ALA A 217 10.98 -13.46 38.87
CA ALA A 217 9.61 -13.83 38.50
C ALA A 217 8.80 -14.14 39.77
N LEU A 218 7.64 -13.50 39.95
CA LEU A 218 6.70 -13.81 41.02
C LEU A 218 5.62 -14.78 40.56
N HIS A 219 5.24 -14.67 39.30
CA HIS A 219 4.27 -15.52 38.65
C HIS A 219 4.70 -15.69 37.21
N ASP A 220 5.06 -16.92 36.87
CA ASP A 220 5.40 -17.41 35.54
C ASP A 220 4.83 -18.84 35.48
N GLU A 221 3.85 -19.08 34.61
CA GLU A 221 3.22 -20.41 34.47
C GLU A 221 3.90 -21.26 33.39
N ASP A 222 4.60 -20.62 32.45
CA ASP A 222 5.16 -21.25 31.25
C ASP A 222 6.71 -21.24 31.19
N ASP A 223 7.36 -20.82 32.28
CA ASP A 223 8.81 -20.67 32.42
C ASP A 223 9.42 -19.77 31.33
N SER A 224 8.65 -18.80 30.82
CA SER A 224 9.06 -17.93 29.72
C SER A 224 10.16 -16.96 30.14
N LEU A 225 10.18 -16.52 31.40
CA LEU A 225 11.19 -15.61 31.92
C LEU A 225 12.56 -16.27 32.08
N THR A 226 12.60 -17.52 32.56
CA THR A 226 13.89 -18.19 32.82
C THR A 226 14.55 -18.70 31.53
N ASN A 227 13.75 -19.14 30.55
CA ASN A 227 14.26 -19.69 29.31
C ASN A 227 14.53 -18.63 28.24
N THR A 228 13.66 -17.62 28.14
CA THR A 228 13.67 -16.65 27.04
C THR A 228 13.70 -15.20 27.48
N ASN A 229 13.69 -14.91 28.79
CA ASN A 229 13.53 -13.56 29.35
C ASN A 229 12.29 -12.83 28.82
N GLY A 230 11.33 -13.58 28.29
CA GLY A 230 10.08 -13.08 27.76
C GLY A 230 9.08 -12.89 28.88
N ILE A 231 8.35 -11.78 28.86
CA ILE A 231 7.17 -11.56 29.70
C ILE A 231 5.92 -11.66 28.83
N ASN A 232 5.00 -12.53 29.21
CA ASN A 232 3.74 -12.77 28.50
C ASN A 232 2.57 -12.04 29.21
N SER A 233 1.34 -12.32 28.77
CA SER A 233 0.12 -11.83 29.42
C SER A 233 -0.29 -12.71 30.60
N GLY A 234 -0.01 -12.25 31.81
CA GLY A 234 -0.36 -12.96 33.04
C GLY A 234 0.80 -12.94 34.03
N ASP A 235 2.01 -12.89 33.50
CA ASP A 235 3.23 -12.86 34.28
C ASP A 235 3.35 -11.61 35.15
N ILE A 236 3.95 -11.80 36.32
CA ILE A 236 4.24 -10.76 37.27
C ILE A 236 5.71 -10.87 37.64
N VAL A 237 6.42 -9.77 37.47
CA VAL A 237 7.87 -9.76 37.54
C VAL A 237 8.33 -8.65 38.47
N LEU A 238 9.28 -8.93 39.34
CA LEU A 238 10.00 -7.92 40.10
C LEU A 238 11.31 -7.59 39.40
N VAL A 239 11.43 -6.34 38.97
CA VAL A 239 12.69 -5.78 38.47
C VAL A 239 13.46 -5.22 39.64
N ILE A 240 14.62 -5.78 39.93
CA ILE A 240 15.43 -5.50 41.10
C ILE A 240 16.61 -4.62 40.72
N ILE A 241 16.81 -3.55 41.47
CA ILE A 241 17.89 -2.60 41.29
C ILE A 241 18.63 -2.45 42.62
N ASN A 242 19.96 -2.63 42.62
CA ASN A 242 20.79 -2.30 43.77
C ASN A 242 21.19 -0.82 43.70
N VAL A 243 20.45 0.02 44.41
CA VAL A 243 20.61 1.47 44.41
C VAL A 243 21.95 1.91 45.00
N SER A 244 22.46 1.18 46.00
CA SER A 244 23.77 1.47 46.60
C SER A 244 24.90 1.31 45.59
N ASN A 245 24.89 0.21 44.82
CA ASN A 245 25.88 -0.06 43.78
C ASN A 245 25.74 0.93 42.60
N VAL A 246 24.51 1.21 42.16
CA VAL A 246 24.26 2.16 41.06
C VAL A 246 24.79 3.55 41.38
N PHE A 247 24.56 4.04 42.60
CA PHE A 247 25.02 5.36 43.02
C PHE A 247 26.46 5.36 43.57
N ASN A 248 27.12 4.20 43.65
CA ASN A 248 28.43 4.04 44.31
C ASN A 248 28.45 4.70 45.70
N SER A 249 27.36 4.54 46.45
CA SER A 249 27.12 5.18 47.75
C SER A 249 26.46 4.19 48.71
N SER A 250 26.21 4.60 49.96
CA SER A 250 25.49 3.77 50.95
C SER A 250 23.99 3.59 50.66
N GLY A 251 23.50 4.07 49.51
CA GLY A 251 22.09 4.05 49.12
C GLY A 251 21.44 5.43 49.21
N LEU A 252 20.14 5.51 48.95
CA LEU A 252 19.40 6.79 49.03
C LEU A 252 19.14 7.19 50.49
N PRO A 253 19.44 8.45 50.87
CA PRO A 253 19.12 8.95 52.20
C PRO A 253 17.61 9.20 52.38
N PRO A 254 17.14 9.41 53.62
CA PRO A 254 15.77 9.81 53.90
C PRO A 254 15.48 11.23 53.37
N ARG A 255 14.22 11.51 52.99
CA ARG A 255 13.75 12.79 52.43
C ARG A 255 14.33 13.17 51.08
N ASP A 256 14.68 12.18 50.28
CA ASP A 256 15.23 12.40 48.95
C ASP A 256 14.30 11.85 47.87
N SER A 257 14.46 12.33 46.65
CA SER A 257 13.62 11.96 45.53
C SER A 257 14.43 11.59 44.31
N PHE A 258 14.00 10.57 43.59
CA PHE A 258 14.57 10.22 42.29
C PHE A 258 13.49 9.67 41.38
N SER A 259 13.70 9.83 40.09
CA SER A 259 12.78 9.36 39.06
C SER A 259 13.47 8.39 38.13
N GLY A 260 12.70 7.56 37.44
CA GLY A 260 13.23 6.68 36.43
C GLY A 260 12.19 6.25 35.42
N THR A 261 12.68 5.67 34.33
CA THR A 261 11.87 5.10 33.27
C THR A 261 12.38 3.73 32.86
N LEU A 262 11.48 2.77 32.77
CA LEU A 262 11.69 1.44 32.22
C LEU A 262 11.24 1.45 30.75
N GLN A 263 12.19 1.35 29.84
CA GLN A 263 11.97 1.42 28.40
C GLN A 263 12.16 0.03 27.78
N PRO A 264 11.09 -0.60 27.27
CA PRO A 264 11.21 -1.84 26.51
C PRO A 264 11.74 -1.60 25.08
N GLU A 265 12.07 -2.69 24.37
CA GLU A 265 12.48 -2.69 22.95
C GLU A 265 11.45 -2.03 22.03
N SER A 266 10.16 -2.31 22.26
CA SER A 266 9.03 -1.77 21.50
C SER A 266 7.85 -1.58 22.43
N GLY A 267 7.09 -0.51 22.21
CA GLY A 267 5.95 -0.18 23.02
C GLY A 267 6.16 0.97 24.00
N MET A 268 5.15 1.19 24.83
CA MET A 268 5.15 2.27 25.81
C MET A 268 6.12 2.00 26.96
N LYS A 269 6.84 3.05 27.35
CA LYS A 269 7.68 3.06 28.56
C LYS A 269 6.86 3.26 29.83
N ALA A 270 7.30 2.64 30.91
CA ALA A 270 6.82 2.95 32.25
C ALA A 270 7.72 3.98 32.91
N SER A 271 7.15 4.90 33.68
CA SER A 271 7.90 5.84 34.52
C SER A 271 7.54 5.63 35.97
N PHE A 272 8.51 5.81 36.85
CA PHE A 272 8.31 5.81 38.29
C PHE A 272 8.99 7.05 38.89
N ASP A 273 8.38 7.60 39.93
CA ASP A 273 8.94 8.69 40.74
C ASP A 273 8.78 8.31 42.21
N ILE A 274 9.85 8.42 42.98
CA ILE A 274 9.92 7.92 44.35
C ILE A 274 10.44 9.02 45.24
N VAL A 275 9.79 9.20 46.39
CA VAL A 275 10.23 10.09 47.46
C VAL A 275 10.41 9.28 48.74
N THR A 276 11.63 9.24 49.27
CA THR A 276 11.93 8.51 50.50
C THR A 276 11.33 9.22 51.73
N PRO A 277 10.76 8.47 52.70
CA PRO A 277 10.19 9.05 53.91
C PRO A 277 11.28 9.69 54.77
N ALA A 278 10.87 10.50 55.75
CA ALA A 278 11.82 11.14 56.66
C ALA A 278 12.55 10.18 57.60
N VAL A 279 11.94 9.03 57.89
CA VAL A 279 12.48 7.94 58.70
C VAL A 279 11.97 6.64 58.10
N PHE A 280 12.83 5.62 58.01
CA PHE A 280 12.43 4.29 57.59
C PHE A 280 11.94 3.48 58.81
N PRO A 281 10.63 3.21 58.95
CA PRO A 281 10.10 2.52 60.13
C PRO A 281 10.40 1.02 60.13
N GLN A 282 10.55 0.44 58.94
CA GLN A 282 10.78 -0.98 58.70
C GLN A 282 11.86 -1.12 57.61
N ARG A 283 12.43 -2.32 57.50
CA ARG A 283 13.42 -2.62 56.45
C ARG A 283 12.82 -2.61 55.06
N THR A 284 11.57 -3.01 54.94
CA THR A 284 10.81 -2.93 53.70
C THR A 284 9.91 -1.71 53.77
N VAL A 285 9.93 -0.88 52.73
CA VAL A 285 9.09 0.31 52.62
C VAL A 285 8.36 0.26 51.31
N ASP A 286 7.05 0.45 51.39
CA ASP A 286 6.18 0.57 50.24
C ASP A 286 6.09 2.05 49.82
N PHE A 287 6.18 2.32 48.53
CA PHE A 287 6.10 3.68 47.98
C PHE A 287 4.73 3.97 47.36
N TYR A 288 4.24 3.05 46.53
CA TYR A 288 2.87 3.00 46.00
C TYR A 288 2.68 1.74 45.16
#